data_AF-A0A452G4F0-F1
#
_entry.id   AF-A0A452G4F0-F1
#
_cell.length_a   1.000
_cell.length_b   1.000
_cell.length_c   1.000
_cell.angle_alpha   90.00
_cell.angle_beta   90.00
_cell.angle_gamma   90.00
#
_symmetry.space_group_name_H-M   'P 1'
#
loop_
_entity.id
_entity.type
_entity.pdbx_description
1 polymer ?
#
loop_
_entity_poly.entity_id
_entity_poly.type
_entity_poly.pdbx_seq_one_letter_code
_entity_poly.pdbx_strand_id
1 'polypeptide(L)' 'MTKIYGGRQRNSVMLSHFSRGSKSMAQRVLQALEGLKMVEKDQDGGHKLPPQGQNHWTGANKQNKIKPN' A
#
# COMPACT_ATOMS: atom_id res chain seq x y z
N MET A 1 2.14 -5.43 5.47
CA MET A 1 1.83 -5.16 4.04
C MET A 1 1.64 -6.42 3.21
N THR A 2 2.59 -7.35 3.13
CA THR A 2 2.50 -8.49 2.18
C THR A 2 1.38 -9.51 2.42
N LYS A 3 0.76 -9.51 3.61
CA LYS A 3 -0.45 -10.30 3.89
C LYS A 3 -1.73 -9.65 3.31
N ILE A 4 -1.75 -8.34 3.16
CA ILE A 4 -2.93 -7.61 2.62
C ILE A 4 -2.95 -7.72 1.09
N TYR A 5 -1.77 -7.67 0.47
CA TYR A 5 -1.57 -7.83 -0.97
C TYR A 5 -1.23 -9.27 -1.38
N GLY A 6 -1.48 -10.24 -0.49
CA GLY A 6 -1.35 -11.67 -0.78
C GLY A 6 -2.66 -12.26 -1.30
N GLY A 7 -2.61 -13.46 -1.85
CA GLY A 7 -3.77 -14.11 -2.45
C GLY A 7 -3.68 -15.63 -2.42
N ARG A 8 -4.76 -16.28 -2.85
CA ARG A 8 -4.82 -17.75 -2.96
C ARG A 8 -4.03 -18.19 -4.19
N GLN A 9 -2.93 -18.89 -3.98
CA GLN A 9 -2.12 -19.43 -5.07
C GLN A 9 -2.75 -20.73 -5.57
N ARG A 10 -2.99 -20.82 -6.89
CA ARG A 10 -3.55 -22.01 -7.53
C ARG A 10 -2.43 -22.94 -7.98
N ASN A 11 -2.25 -24.06 -7.28
CA ASN A 11 -1.19 -25.05 -7.58
C ASN A 11 -1.69 -26.21 -8.44
N SER A 12 -2.45 -25.88 -9.49
CA SER A 12 -3.05 -26.85 -10.42
C SER A 12 -3.83 -27.96 -9.69
N VAL A 13 -3.23 -29.14 -9.50
CA VAL A 13 -3.83 -30.34 -8.88
C VAL A 13 -3.71 -30.35 -7.35
N MET A 14 -2.76 -29.60 -6.78
CA MET A 14 -2.57 -29.50 -5.34
C MET A 14 -3.48 -28.47 -4.69
N LEU A 15 -3.84 -28.72 -3.42
CA LEU A 15 -4.62 -27.80 -2.62
C LEU A 15 -3.97 -26.40 -2.64
N SER A 16 -4.80 -25.41 -2.96
CA SER A 16 -4.38 -24.02 -2.96
C SER A 16 -4.07 -23.53 -1.54
N HIS A 17 -2.98 -22.82 -1.38
CA HIS A 17 -2.62 -22.18 -0.12
C HIS A 17 -2.60 -20.65 -0.28
N PHE A 18 -2.71 -19.95 0.84
CA PHE A 18 -2.55 -18.50 0.86
C PHE A 18 -1.07 -18.16 0.69
N SER A 19 -0.75 -17.48 -0.41
CA SER A 19 0.60 -16.97 -0.68
C SER A 19 0.66 -15.49 -0.36
N ARG A 20 1.74 -15.07 0.30
CA ARG A 20 1.96 -13.66 0.61
C ARG A 20 2.45 -12.95 -0.64
N GLY A 21 2.07 -11.69 -0.80
CA GLY A 21 2.59 -10.84 -1.87
C GLY A 21 4.11 -10.64 -1.76
N SER A 22 4.72 -10.20 -2.87
CA SER A 22 6.17 -9.97 -2.94
C SER A 22 6.62 -8.91 -1.93
N LYS A 23 7.61 -9.28 -1.08
CA LYS A 23 8.19 -8.39 -0.07
C LYS A 23 9.04 -7.28 -0.70
N SER A 24 9.83 -7.61 -1.71
CA SER A 24 10.74 -6.66 -2.36
C SER A 24 9.98 -5.56 -3.10
N MET A 25 8.88 -5.92 -3.79
CA MET A 25 8.02 -4.94 -4.44
C MET A 25 7.34 -4.00 -3.42
N ALA A 26 6.83 -4.55 -2.31
CA ALA A 26 6.23 -3.74 -1.26
C ALA A 26 7.25 -2.77 -0.64
N GLN A 27 8.50 -3.19 -0.43
CA GLN A 27 9.57 -2.33 0.08
C GLN A 27 9.96 -1.23 -0.92
N ARG A 28 10.09 -1.55 -2.21
CA ARG A 28 10.44 -0.56 -3.25
C ARG A 28 9.36 0.52 -3.39
N VAL A 29 8.09 0.15 -3.33
CA VAL A 29 6.97 1.11 -3.37
C VAL A 29 7.00 2.02 -2.16
N LEU A 30 7.27 1.50 -0.95
CA LEU A 30 7.39 2.32 0.25
C LEU A 30 8.59 3.27 0.18
N GLN A 31 9.75 2.83 -0.32
CA GLN A 31 10.92 3.69 -0.53
C GLN A 31 10.65 4.81 -1.56
N ALA A 32 9.92 4.51 -2.64
CA ALA A 32 9.54 5.52 -3.61
C ALA A 32 8.58 6.57 -3.01
N LEU A 33 7.65 6.14 -2.16
CA LEU A 33 6.71 7.02 -1.45
C LEU A 33 7.40 7.84 -0.34
N GLU A 34 8.44 7.31 0.27
CA GLU A 34 9.33 8.03 1.20
C GLU A 34 10.10 9.13 0.46
N GLY A 35 10.64 8.84 -0.72
CA GLY A 35 11.26 9.85 -1.59
C GLY A 35 10.30 10.96 -2.04
N LEU A 36 9.00 10.63 -2.17
CA LEU A 36 7.94 11.60 -2.47
C LEU A 36 7.41 12.34 -1.23
N LYS A 37 7.93 12.05 -0.03
CA LYS A 37 7.49 12.60 1.26
C LYS A 37 5.99 12.36 1.56
N MET A 38 5.39 11.36 0.91
CA MET A 38 4.00 10.97 1.14
C MET A 38 3.85 9.97 2.28
N VAL A 39 4.92 9.29 2.64
CA VAL A 39 4.99 8.33 3.74
C VAL A 39 6.30 8.59 4.49
N GLU A 40 6.25 8.61 5.81
CA GLU A 40 7.42 8.78 6.67
C GLU A 40 7.73 7.48 7.41
N LYS A 41 9.02 7.18 7.59
CA LYS A 41 9.44 6.09 8.46
C LYS A 41 9.18 6.49 9.90
N ASP A 42 8.49 5.61 10.60
CA ASP A 42 8.18 5.78 12.00
C ASP A 42 9.25 5.13 12.87
N GLN A 43 9.52 5.70 14.05
CA GLN A 43 10.54 5.17 14.97
C GLN A 43 10.18 3.77 15.48
N ASP A 44 8.88 3.43 15.51
CA ASP A 44 8.36 2.11 15.91
C ASP A 44 8.54 1.03 14.83
N GLY A 45 9.35 1.27 13.79
CA GLY A 45 9.59 0.32 12.69
C GLY A 45 8.44 0.23 11.67
N GLY A 46 7.44 1.09 11.81
CA GLY A 46 6.33 1.26 10.89
C GLY A 46 6.58 2.31 9.80
N HIS A 47 5.60 2.50 8.94
CA HIS A 47 5.55 3.63 8.01
C HIS A 47 4.25 4.38 8.29
N LYS A 48 4.32 5.66 8.65
CA LYS A 48 3.16 6.50 8.97
C LYS A 48 2.93 7.52 7.85
N LEU A 49 1.67 7.92 7.69
CA LEU A 49 1.30 9.01 6.80
C LEU A 49 1.57 10.34 7.51
N PRO A 50 2.37 11.26 6.96
CA PRO A 50 2.53 12.58 7.52
C PRO A 50 1.21 13.38 7.38
N PRO A 51 0.95 14.37 8.24
CA PRO A 51 -0.27 15.19 8.20
C PRO A 51 -0.53 15.84 6.83
N GLN A 52 0.55 16.21 6.12
CA GLN A 52 0.47 16.73 4.76
C GLN A 52 -0.06 15.69 3.74
N GLY A 53 0.35 14.43 3.89
CA GLY A 53 -0.13 13.32 3.08
C GLY A 53 -1.62 13.04 3.31
N GLN A 54 -2.10 13.15 4.56
CA GLN A 54 -3.52 13.01 4.89
C GLN A 54 -4.36 14.12 4.25
N ASN A 55 -3.91 15.38 4.33
CA ASN A 55 -4.61 16.52 3.72
C ASN A 55 -4.69 16.43 2.19
N HIS A 56 -3.64 15.90 1.54
CA HIS A 56 -3.66 15.67 0.10
C HIS A 56 -4.66 14.56 -0.27
N TRP A 57 -4.67 13.47 0.50
CA TRP A 57 -5.59 12.35 0.29
C TRP A 57 -7.07 12.76 0.47
N THR A 58 -7.38 13.57 1.48
CA THR A 58 -8.75 14.05 1.72
C THR A 58 -9.19 15.06 0.65
N GLY A 59 -8.30 15.93 0.19
CA GLY A 59 -8.54 16.85 -0.92
C GLY A 59 -8.80 16.12 -2.25
N ALA A 60 -7.97 15.13 -2.59
CA ALA A 60 -8.12 14.35 -3.82
C ALA A 60 -9.40 13.50 -3.85
N ASN A 61 -9.78 12.89 -2.71
CA ASN A 61 -11.03 12.12 -2.61
C ASN A 61 -12.26 13.02 -2.81
N LYS A 62 -12.22 14.26 -2.28
CA LYS A 62 -13.29 15.25 -2.51
C LYS A 62 -13.50 15.51 -4.00
N GLN A 63 -12.43 15.55 -4.80
CA GLN A 63 -12.52 15.78 -6.24
C GLN A 63 -13.03 14.57 -7.02
N ASN A 64 -12.71 13.35 -6.57
CA ASN A 64 -13.23 12.12 -7.16
C ASN A 64 -14.73 11.91 -6.92
N LYS A 65 -15.29 12.43 -5.83
CA LYS A 65 -16.75 12.42 -5.60
C LYS A 65 -17.52 13.39 -6.50
N ILE A 66 -16.86 14.44 -7.00
CA ILE A 66 -17.50 15.50 -7.79
C ILE A 66 -17.59 15.13 -9.28
N LYS A 67 -16.82 14.15 -9.74
CA LYS A 67 -16.90 13.62 -11.10
C LYS A 67 -17.69 12.30 -11.11
N PRO A 68 -19.00 12.30 -11.42
CA PRO A 68 -19.67 11.06 -11.76
C PRO A 68 -19.10 10.52 -13.07
N ASN A 69 -19.00 9.19 -13.17
CA ASN A 69 -18.80 8.47 -14.43
C ASN A 69 -20.07 8.54 -15.28
#